data_AF-A0A946GQU3-F1
#
_entry.id   AF-A0A946GQU3-F1
#
_cell.length_a   1.000
_cell.length_b   1.000
_cell.length_c   1.000
_cell.angle_alpha   90.00
_cell.angle_beta   90.00
_cell.angle_gamma   90.00
#
_symmetry.space_group_name_H-M   'P 1'
#
loop_
_entity.id
_entity.type
_entity.pdbx_description
1 polymer ?
#
loop_
_entity_poly.entity_id
_entity_poly.type
_entity_poly.pdbx_seq_one_letter_code
_entity_poly.pdbx_strand_id
1 'polypeptide(L)'
;MTSITHVIGREILDSRGNPTVEAEVTLDNGVTGRAAAPSGASTGIREAIELRDGDKSRYQGKGVLKAVSNINNELASCVTGMDCNDQAGIDQVMIDLDGTDNKSKLGANALLAVSLANAQAAAITSDKPLYQFLGGDEAVTLPVPMMNIINGGAHADNSVDLQEFMILPVGASTFSESLRYGVEVFHSLKSVLSSKGMNTAVGDEGGFAPDLSSNEEA
;
A
#
# COMPACT_ATOMS: atom_id res chain seq x y z
N MET A 1 -17.94 9.64 -22.00
CA MET A 1 -17.12 8.58 -22.59
C MET A 1 -16.19 8.11 -21.44
N THR A 2 -15.25 7.19 -21.65
CA THR A 2 -14.42 6.60 -20.57
C THR A 2 -12.93 6.67 -20.89
N SER A 3 -12.55 7.54 -21.82
CA SER A 3 -11.16 7.68 -22.23
C SER A 3 -10.36 8.51 -21.22
N ILE A 4 -9.13 8.10 -20.96
CA ILE A 4 -8.19 8.86 -20.13
C ILE A 4 -7.82 10.16 -20.85
N THR A 5 -7.90 11.28 -20.16
CA THR A 5 -7.52 12.61 -20.70
C THR A 5 -6.29 13.20 -20.04
N HIS A 6 -6.10 12.96 -18.74
CA HIS A 6 -4.99 13.52 -17.99
C HIS A 6 -4.51 12.51 -16.95
N VAL A 7 -3.19 12.43 -16.78
CA VAL A 7 -2.54 11.69 -15.70
C VAL A 7 -1.58 12.63 -15.00
N ILE A 8 -1.68 12.74 -13.68
CA ILE A 8 -0.82 13.62 -12.87
C ILE A 8 -0.21 12.80 -11.74
N GLY A 9 1.11 12.84 -11.63
CA GLY A 9 1.89 12.29 -10.52
C GLY A 9 2.35 13.39 -9.56
N ARG A 10 2.41 13.08 -8.27
CA ARG A 10 3.01 13.94 -7.24
C ARG A 10 3.71 13.15 -6.14
N GLU A 11 4.63 13.81 -5.45
CA GLU A 11 5.29 13.28 -4.27
C GLU A 11 4.45 13.60 -3.03
N ILE A 12 4.09 12.59 -2.25
CA ILE A 12 3.43 12.69 -0.94
C ILE A 12 4.26 11.93 0.11
N LEU A 13 3.82 11.90 1.37
CA LEU A 13 4.48 11.14 2.44
C LEU A 13 3.67 9.91 2.83
N ASP A 14 4.38 8.79 3.07
CA ASP A 14 3.83 7.57 3.62
C ASP A 14 3.65 7.65 5.16
N SER A 15 3.13 6.58 5.78
CA SER A 15 2.89 6.50 7.22
C SER A 15 4.16 6.61 8.07
N ARG A 16 5.33 6.39 7.48
CA ARG A 16 6.66 6.47 8.13
C ARG A 16 7.36 7.79 7.81
N GLY A 17 6.68 8.72 7.13
CA GLY A 17 7.22 10.02 6.74
C GLY A 17 8.25 9.96 5.61
N ASN A 18 8.32 8.86 4.85
CA ASN A 18 9.16 8.79 3.64
C ASN A 18 8.36 9.22 2.41
N PRO A 19 9.00 9.81 1.39
CA PRO A 19 8.34 10.11 0.13
C PRO A 19 7.79 8.86 -0.55
N THR A 20 6.59 8.97 -1.12
CA THR A 20 5.99 8.02 -2.06
C THR A 20 5.26 8.77 -3.18
N VAL A 21 4.88 8.05 -4.23
CA VAL A 21 4.15 8.61 -5.38
C VAL A 21 2.64 8.47 -5.19
N GLU A 22 1.92 9.51 -5.56
CA GLU A 22 0.47 9.50 -5.79
C GLU A 22 0.20 9.83 -7.25
N ALA A 23 -0.72 9.12 -7.88
CA ALA A 23 -1.21 9.39 -9.22
C ALA A 23 -2.70 9.73 -9.21
N GLU A 24 -3.10 10.62 -10.11
CA GLU A 24 -4.47 10.89 -10.50
C GLU A 24 -4.67 10.57 -11.98
N VAL A 25 -5.77 9.90 -12.30
CA VAL A 25 -6.20 9.61 -13.68
C VAL A 25 -7.57 10.24 -13.87
N THR A 26 -7.67 11.18 -14.81
CA THR A 26 -8.92 11.91 -15.12
C THR A 26 -9.45 11.49 -16.48
N LEU A 27 -10.73 11.13 -16.52
CA LEU A 27 -11.44 10.70 -17.71
C LEU A 27 -12.12 11.87 -18.42
N ASP A 28 -12.55 11.66 -19.67
CA ASP A 28 -13.23 12.69 -20.47
C ASP A 28 -14.57 13.19 -19.87
N ASN A 29 -15.20 12.37 -19.03
CA ASN A 29 -16.43 12.71 -18.34
C ASN A 29 -16.19 13.49 -17.03
N GLY A 30 -14.92 13.82 -16.72
CA GLY A 30 -14.50 14.55 -15.54
C GLY A 30 -14.33 13.70 -14.28
N VAL A 31 -14.55 12.39 -14.34
CA VAL A 31 -14.26 11.48 -13.22
C VAL A 31 -12.75 11.38 -13.03
N THR A 32 -12.30 11.46 -11.78
CA THR A 32 -10.90 11.30 -11.40
C THR A 32 -10.75 10.18 -10.38
N GLY A 33 -9.90 9.21 -10.69
CA GLY A 33 -9.42 8.21 -9.73
C GLY A 33 -8.06 8.60 -9.18
N ARG A 34 -7.76 8.18 -7.94
CA ARG A 34 -6.51 8.51 -7.23
C ARG A 34 -5.98 7.31 -6.48
N ALA A 35 -4.67 7.12 -6.51
CA ALA A 35 -4.00 6.08 -5.74
C ALA A 35 -2.56 6.46 -5.41
N ALA A 36 -2.03 5.92 -4.32
CA ALA A 36 -0.63 6.05 -3.94
C ALA A 36 0.03 4.68 -3.81
N ALA A 37 1.33 4.60 -4.11
CA ALA A 37 2.09 3.38 -3.94
C ALA A 37 2.49 3.19 -2.46
N PRO A 38 2.28 2.02 -1.85
CA PRO A 38 2.87 1.70 -0.56
C PRO A 38 4.38 1.47 -0.72
N SER A 39 5.11 1.49 0.40
CA SER A 39 6.55 1.16 0.42
C SER A 39 6.88 0.26 1.61
N GLY A 40 7.51 -0.89 1.33
CA GLY A 40 7.92 -1.88 2.33
C GLY A 40 9.15 -1.45 3.13
N ALA A 41 9.29 -1.96 4.36
CA ALA A 41 10.53 -1.85 5.13
C ALA A 41 11.57 -2.91 4.72
N SER A 42 11.08 -4.12 4.47
CA SER A 42 11.85 -5.30 4.12
C SER A 42 11.45 -5.73 2.71
N THR A 43 12.28 -5.39 1.73
CA THR A 43 12.03 -5.70 0.31
C THR A 43 12.83 -6.94 -0.08
N GLY A 44 12.16 -7.96 -0.63
CA GLY A 44 12.79 -9.12 -1.22
C GLY A 44 13.61 -8.77 -2.47
N ILE A 45 14.75 -9.46 -2.67
CA ILE A 45 15.68 -9.20 -3.79
C ILE A 45 15.03 -9.38 -5.18
N ARG A 46 13.91 -10.10 -5.26
CA ARG A 46 13.17 -10.39 -6.51
C ARG A 46 11.90 -9.55 -6.69
N GLU A 47 11.66 -8.57 -5.81
CA GLU A 47 10.54 -7.66 -5.97
C GLU A 47 10.73 -6.73 -7.17
N ALA A 48 9.62 -6.20 -7.68
CA ALA A 48 9.67 -5.10 -8.62
C ALA A 48 10.27 -3.86 -7.93
N ILE A 49 11.03 -3.07 -8.68
CA ILE A 49 11.89 -2.04 -8.09
C ILE A 49 11.10 -0.77 -7.81
N GLU A 50 11.06 -0.37 -6.53
CA GLU A 50 10.68 0.99 -6.14
C GLU A 50 11.78 1.97 -6.58
N LEU A 51 11.45 2.90 -7.48
CA LEU A 51 12.42 3.87 -7.98
C LEU A 51 12.52 5.06 -7.01
N ARG A 52 13.73 5.24 -6.45
CA ARG A 52 14.09 6.36 -5.57
C ARG A 52 15.17 7.25 -6.18
N ASP A 53 15.23 8.50 -5.74
CA ASP A 53 16.08 9.53 -6.33
C ASP A 53 17.57 9.30 -6.02
N GLY A 54 17.90 8.87 -4.80
CA GLY A 54 19.28 8.74 -4.31
C GLY A 54 19.94 10.07 -3.95
N ASP A 55 19.22 11.19 -4.03
CA ASP A 55 19.70 12.53 -3.68
C ASP A 55 19.74 12.71 -2.15
N LYS A 56 20.93 12.62 -1.56
CA LYS A 56 21.13 12.76 -0.10
C LYS A 56 20.70 14.11 0.47
N SER A 57 20.55 15.15 -0.36
CA SER A 57 20.09 16.46 0.09
C SER A 57 18.58 16.51 0.37
N ARG A 58 17.80 15.55 -0.18
CA ARG A 58 16.34 15.46 0.00
C ARG A 58 15.95 14.13 0.61
N TYR A 59 15.26 14.18 1.75
CA TYR A 59 14.74 12.98 2.43
C TYR A 59 15.79 11.86 2.57
N GLN A 60 17.06 12.22 2.80
CA GLN A 60 18.17 11.28 2.94
C GLN A 60 18.35 10.33 1.73
N GLY A 61 18.00 10.76 0.52
CA GLY A 61 18.07 9.94 -0.70
C GLY A 61 16.76 9.20 -1.05
N LYS A 62 15.73 9.31 -0.21
CA LYS A 62 14.46 8.59 -0.37
C LYS A 62 13.40 9.33 -1.19
N GLY A 63 13.74 10.48 -1.79
CA GLY A 63 12.86 11.19 -2.71
C GLY A 63 12.39 10.31 -3.88
N VAL A 64 11.28 10.65 -4.50
CA VAL A 64 10.67 9.89 -5.61
C VAL A 64 10.37 10.76 -6.83
N LEU A 65 11.07 11.89 -7.00
CA LEU A 65 10.81 12.82 -8.11
C LEU A 65 11.08 12.20 -9.48
N LYS A 66 12.01 11.24 -9.59
CA LYS A 66 12.20 10.47 -10.83
C LYS A 66 10.95 9.67 -11.19
N ALA A 67 10.37 8.95 -10.23
CA ALA A 67 9.14 8.19 -10.43
C ALA A 67 7.95 9.12 -10.74
N VAL A 68 7.83 10.25 -10.04
CA VAL A 68 6.82 11.29 -10.34
C VAL A 68 6.98 11.84 -11.77
N SER A 69 8.21 12.09 -12.20
CA SER A 69 8.51 12.52 -13.57
C SER A 69 8.11 11.47 -14.60
N ASN A 70 8.32 10.17 -14.31
CA ASN A 70 7.89 9.09 -15.18
C ASN A 70 6.37 9.02 -15.32
N ILE A 71 5.62 9.28 -14.24
CA ILE A 71 4.16 9.40 -14.28
C ILE A 71 3.74 10.55 -15.20
N ASN A 72 4.26 11.75 -14.93
CA ASN A 72 3.82 12.98 -15.62
C ASN A 72 4.22 13.06 -17.10
N ASN A 73 5.17 12.23 -17.54
CA ASN A 73 5.68 12.25 -18.91
C ASN A 73 5.39 10.93 -19.63
N GLU A 74 6.24 9.92 -19.45
CA GLU A 74 6.23 8.66 -20.21
C GLU A 74 4.90 7.90 -20.02
N LEU A 75 4.48 7.68 -18.78
CA LEU A 75 3.25 6.92 -18.48
C LEU A 75 2.01 7.71 -18.92
N ALA A 76 1.93 9.01 -18.59
CA ALA A 76 0.83 9.87 -19.03
C ALA A 76 0.66 9.84 -20.55
N SER A 77 1.75 10.01 -21.30
CA SER A 77 1.73 10.01 -22.77
C SER A 77 1.30 8.67 -23.34
N CYS A 78 1.68 7.57 -22.69
CA CYS A 78 1.38 6.22 -23.16
C CYS A 78 -0.09 5.82 -22.96
N VAL A 79 -0.73 6.25 -21.87
CA VAL A 79 -2.10 5.81 -21.52
C VAL A 79 -3.18 6.81 -21.91
N THR A 80 -2.83 8.06 -22.22
CA THR A 80 -3.82 9.07 -22.63
C THR A 80 -4.54 8.65 -23.92
N GLY A 81 -5.87 8.76 -23.92
CA GLY A 81 -6.74 8.34 -25.01
C GLY A 81 -7.21 6.89 -24.93
N MET A 82 -6.61 6.06 -24.07
CA MET A 82 -7.08 4.70 -23.82
C MET A 82 -8.39 4.68 -23.02
N ASP A 83 -9.21 3.65 -23.23
CA ASP A 83 -10.43 3.43 -22.43
C ASP A 83 -10.06 2.89 -21.05
N CYS A 84 -10.51 3.55 -19.98
CA CYS A 84 -10.19 3.17 -18.61
C CYS A 84 -10.72 1.77 -18.23
N ASN A 85 -11.70 1.25 -18.96
CA ASN A 85 -12.25 -0.08 -18.71
C ASN A 85 -11.32 -1.21 -19.18
N ASP A 86 -10.38 -0.93 -20.08
CA ASP A 86 -9.36 -1.90 -20.52
C ASP A 86 -8.15 -1.89 -19.58
N GLN A 87 -8.38 -2.26 -18.32
CA GLN A 87 -7.35 -2.28 -17.28
C GLN A 87 -6.14 -3.13 -17.70
N ALA A 88 -6.39 -4.30 -18.28
CA ALA A 88 -5.33 -5.21 -18.74
C ALA A 88 -4.53 -4.59 -19.89
N GLY A 89 -5.18 -3.94 -20.85
CA GLY A 89 -4.51 -3.19 -21.91
C GLY A 89 -3.63 -2.08 -21.35
N ILE A 90 -4.17 -1.23 -20.48
CA ILE A 90 -3.43 -0.12 -19.84
C ILE A 90 -2.20 -0.62 -19.09
N ASP A 91 -2.36 -1.66 -18.26
CA ASP A 91 -1.25 -2.25 -17.51
C ASP A 91 -0.19 -2.83 -18.45
N GLN A 92 -0.61 -3.49 -19.54
CA GLN A 92 0.32 -4.09 -20.50
C GLN A 92 1.14 -3.02 -21.24
N VAL A 93 0.54 -1.93 -21.71
CA VAL A 93 1.33 -0.88 -22.40
C VAL A 93 2.33 -0.21 -21.47
N MET A 94 1.98 -0.01 -20.19
CA MET A 94 2.92 0.51 -19.21
C MET A 94 4.09 -0.45 -18.93
N ILE A 95 3.80 -1.76 -18.84
CA ILE A 95 4.81 -2.82 -18.68
C ILE A 95 5.73 -2.86 -19.91
N ASP A 96 5.17 -2.82 -21.12
CA ASP A 96 5.93 -2.86 -22.37
C ASP A 96 6.80 -1.60 -22.53
N LEU A 97 6.30 -0.42 -22.11
CA LEU A 97 7.04 0.84 -22.12
C LEU A 97 8.24 0.84 -21.16
N ASP A 98 8.06 0.24 -19.98
CA ASP A 98 9.16 0.01 -19.06
C ASP A 98 10.19 -0.96 -19.67
N GLY A 99 9.71 -2.09 -20.19
CA GLY A 99 10.52 -3.05 -20.93
C GLY A 99 11.53 -3.85 -20.08
N THR A 100 11.46 -3.75 -18.74
CA THR A 100 12.27 -4.56 -17.82
C THR A 100 11.42 -5.51 -17.00
N ASP A 101 11.94 -6.70 -16.70
CA ASP A 101 11.21 -7.74 -15.94
C ASP A 101 10.75 -7.25 -14.55
N ASN A 102 11.52 -6.34 -13.95
CA ASN A 102 11.31 -5.85 -12.58
C ASN A 102 10.86 -4.39 -12.51
N LYS A 103 10.44 -3.78 -13.62
CA LYS A 103 9.92 -2.40 -13.67
C LYS A 103 10.94 -1.34 -13.22
N SER A 104 12.23 -1.60 -13.42
CA SER A 104 13.33 -0.77 -12.89
C SER A 104 13.57 0.52 -13.66
N LYS A 105 13.09 0.63 -14.91
CA LYS A 105 13.28 1.81 -15.74
C LYS A 105 12.34 2.94 -15.31
N LEU A 106 11.06 2.64 -15.17
CA LEU A 106 10.03 3.62 -14.83
C LEU A 106 9.68 3.61 -13.33
N GLY A 107 9.97 2.52 -12.63
CA GLY A 107 9.66 2.33 -11.22
C GLY A 107 8.33 1.64 -11.02
N ALA A 108 8.33 0.53 -10.28
CA ALA A 108 7.12 -0.22 -9.95
C ALA A 108 6.10 0.64 -9.19
N ASN A 109 6.60 1.56 -8.34
CA ASN A 109 5.79 2.55 -7.64
C ASN A 109 5.03 3.49 -8.60
N ALA A 110 5.67 3.93 -9.69
CA ALA A 110 5.02 4.78 -10.70
C ALA A 110 3.92 4.02 -11.46
N LEU A 111 4.23 2.80 -11.93
CA LEU A 111 3.27 1.96 -12.67
C LEU A 111 2.07 1.59 -11.79
N LEU A 112 2.31 1.17 -10.56
CA LEU A 112 1.27 0.76 -9.62
C LEU A 112 0.32 1.92 -9.29
N ALA A 113 0.86 3.13 -9.06
CA ALA A 113 0.03 4.29 -8.76
C ALA A 113 -0.92 4.64 -9.91
N VAL A 114 -0.43 4.63 -11.15
CA VAL A 114 -1.28 4.89 -12.35
C VAL A 114 -2.30 3.77 -12.55
N SER A 115 -1.87 2.51 -12.42
CA SER A 115 -2.72 1.32 -12.55
C SER A 115 -3.92 1.36 -11.59
N LEU A 116 -3.66 1.60 -10.30
CA LEU A 116 -4.71 1.69 -9.28
C LEU A 116 -5.57 2.94 -9.44
N ALA A 117 -4.99 4.09 -9.81
CA ALA A 117 -5.76 5.30 -10.06
C ALA A 117 -6.72 5.13 -11.24
N ASN A 118 -6.31 4.43 -12.30
CA ASN A 118 -7.19 4.07 -13.40
C ASN A 118 -8.35 3.18 -12.94
N ALA A 119 -8.06 2.11 -12.19
CA ALA A 119 -9.10 1.20 -11.69
C ALA A 119 -10.13 1.94 -10.80
N GLN A 120 -9.68 2.90 -9.98
CA GLN A 120 -10.57 3.75 -9.19
C GLN A 120 -11.45 4.63 -10.08
N ALA A 121 -10.88 5.27 -11.11
CA ALA A 121 -11.64 6.09 -12.05
C ALA A 121 -12.70 5.25 -12.81
N ALA A 122 -12.31 4.05 -13.24
CA ALA A 122 -13.17 3.10 -13.94
C ALA A 122 -14.30 2.55 -13.06
N ALA A 123 -14.04 2.31 -11.77
CA ALA A 123 -15.07 1.92 -10.80
C ALA A 123 -16.08 3.04 -10.57
N ILE A 124 -15.61 4.28 -10.36
CA ILE A 124 -16.47 5.46 -10.17
C ILE A 124 -17.33 5.73 -11.40
N THR A 125 -16.75 5.71 -12.61
CA THR A 125 -17.53 5.95 -13.84
C THR A 125 -18.55 4.84 -14.13
N SER A 126 -18.35 3.65 -13.56
CA SER A 126 -19.27 2.50 -13.68
C SER A 126 -20.32 2.47 -12.57
N ASP A 127 -20.33 3.45 -11.65
CA ASP A 127 -21.18 3.48 -10.46
C ASP A 127 -21.08 2.20 -9.61
N LYS A 128 -19.85 1.69 -9.48
CA LYS A 128 -19.54 0.48 -8.70
C LYS A 128 -18.52 0.78 -7.61
N PRO A 129 -18.67 0.20 -6.41
CA PRO A 129 -17.57 0.10 -5.47
C PRO A 129 -16.37 -0.63 -6.10
N LEU A 130 -15.15 -0.22 -5.75
CA LEU A 130 -13.93 -0.80 -6.34
C LEU A 130 -13.88 -2.34 -6.22
N TYR A 131 -14.27 -2.90 -5.06
CA TYR A 131 -14.26 -4.35 -4.85
C TYR A 131 -15.15 -5.09 -5.86
N GLN A 132 -16.31 -4.53 -6.19
CA GLN A 132 -17.26 -5.11 -7.15
C GLN A 132 -16.79 -4.87 -8.60
N PHE A 133 -16.16 -3.72 -8.87
CA PHE A 133 -15.55 -3.46 -10.17
C PHE A 133 -14.43 -4.47 -10.48
N LEU A 134 -13.56 -4.76 -9.50
CA LEU A 134 -12.43 -5.68 -9.67
C LEU A 134 -12.83 -7.16 -9.63
N GLY A 135 -13.68 -7.56 -8.69
CA GLY A 135 -14.01 -8.96 -8.43
C GLY A 135 -15.36 -9.43 -9.00
N GLY A 136 -16.12 -8.53 -9.63
CA GLY A 136 -17.47 -8.83 -10.11
C GLY A 136 -18.49 -9.00 -8.98
N ASP A 137 -19.66 -9.55 -9.32
CA ASP A 137 -20.77 -9.68 -8.38
C ASP A 137 -20.53 -10.71 -7.27
N GLU A 138 -19.55 -11.60 -7.44
CA GLU A 138 -19.14 -12.60 -6.45
C GLU A 138 -18.16 -12.04 -5.40
N ALA A 139 -17.74 -10.77 -5.52
CA ALA A 139 -16.85 -10.10 -4.57
C ALA A 139 -17.57 -9.70 -3.27
N VAL A 140 -18.08 -10.69 -2.54
CA VAL A 140 -18.95 -10.51 -1.35
C VAL A 140 -18.35 -11.07 -0.06
N THR A 141 -17.16 -11.66 -0.12
CA THR A 141 -16.51 -12.29 1.03
C THR A 141 -15.61 -11.31 1.75
N LEU A 142 -15.88 -11.07 3.04
CA LEU A 142 -14.99 -10.30 3.91
C LEU A 142 -13.90 -11.23 4.50
N PRO A 143 -12.64 -10.77 4.59
CA PRO A 143 -11.53 -11.59 5.07
C PRO A 143 -11.56 -11.76 6.60
N VAL A 144 -10.96 -12.85 7.09
CA VAL A 144 -10.56 -12.95 8.50
C VAL A 144 -9.27 -12.15 8.68
N PRO A 145 -9.25 -11.12 9.53
CA PRO A 145 -8.07 -10.30 9.68
C PRO A 145 -6.99 -11.02 10.50
N MET A 146 -5.74 -10.94 10.03
CA MET A 146 -4.55 -11.29 10.81
C MET A 146 -4.02 -9.99 11.41
N MET A 147 -4.24 -9.79 12.70
CA MET A 147 -3.99 -8.50 13.36
C MET A 147 -2.68 -8.56 14.14
N ASN A 148 -1.68 -7.82 13.68
CA ASN A 148 -0.42 -7.66 14.39
C ASN A 148 -0.61 -6.89 15.71
N ILE A 149 -0.17 -7.48 16.83
CA ILE A 149 -0.32 -6.89 18.17
C ILE A 149 1.01 -6.77 18.92
N ILE A 150 2.04 -7.52 18.52
CA ILE A 150 3.41 -7.43 19.06
C ILE A 150 4.40 -7.49 17.90
N ASN A 151 5.31 -6.52 17.88
CA ASN A 151 6.38 -6.37 16.91
C ASN A 151 7.72 -6.87 17.48
N GLY A 152 8.51 -7.46 16.60
CA GLY A 152 9.92 -7.79 16.81
C GLY A 152 10.73 -7.58 15.54
N GLY A 153 11.94 -8.13 15.49
CA GLY A 153 12.79 -8.13 14.31
C GLY A 153 13.04 -6.72 13.75
N ALA A 154 12.92 -6.56 12.43
CA ALA A 154 13.23 -5.29 11.76
C ALA A 154 12.24 -4.15 12.06
N HIS A 155 11.08 -4.46 12.66
CA HIS A 155 10.03 -3.48 12.97
C HIS A 155 10.08 -2.97 14.42
N ALA A 156 11.01 -3.47 15.24
CA ALA A 156 11.15 -3.06 16.63
C ALA A 156 12.60 -3.04 17.09
N ASP A 157 12.96 -2.09 17.94
CA ASP A 157 14.26 -2.04 18.63
C ASP A 157 14.17 -2.82 19.96
N ASN A 158 13.90 -4.13 19.87
CA ASN A 158 13.77 -5.03 21.02
C ASN A 158 14.50 -6.37 20.81
N SER A 159 14.47 -7.25 21.81
CA SER A 159 15.14 -8.56 21.80
C SER A 159 14.34 -9.69 21.14
N VAL A 160 13.25 -9.39 20.44
CA VAL A 160 12.36 -10.39 19.84
C VAL A 160 12.80 -10.68 18.41
N ASP A 161 13.07 -11.95 18.08
CA ASP A 161 13.53 -12.32 16.73
C ASP A 161 12.38 -12.39 15.73
N LEU A 162 11.22 -12.86 16.17
CA LEU A 162 10.04 -12.97 15.31
C LEU A 162 9.48 -11.58 15.01
N GLN A 163 9.29 -11.31 13.72
CA GLN A 163 8.96 -9.98 13.23
C GLN A 163 7.56 -9.53 13.66
N GLU A 164 6.57 -10.43 13.66
CA GLU A 164 5.17 -10.11 13.98
C GLU A 164 4.48 -11.26 14.71
N PHE A 165 3.72 -10.93 15.76
CA PHE A 165 2.81 -11.85 16.44
C PHE A 165 1.39 -11.36 16.23
N MET A 166 0.58 -12.22 15.60
CA MET A 166 -0.75 -11.86 15.14
C MET A 166 -1.84 -12.67 15.85
N ILE A 167 -2.98 -12.03 16.09
CA ILE A 167 -4.22 -12.69 16.50
C ILE A 167 -5.20 -12.79 15.33
N LEU A 168 -5.93 -13.91 15.29
CA LEU A 168 -6.92 -14.20 14.27
C LEU A 168 -8.27 -14.48 14.94
N PRO A 169 -9.27 -13.58 14.84
CA PRO A 169 -10.60 -13.75 15.43
C PRO A 169 -11.48 -14.70 14.59
N VAL A 170 -11.03 -15.93 14.35
CA VAL A 170 -11.68 -16.93 13.46
C VAL A 170 -13.10 -17.33 13.88
N GLY A 171 -13.48 -17.11 15.14
CA GLY A 171 -14.80 -17.43 15.67
C GLY A 171 -15.82 -16.29 15.56
N ALA A 172 -15.45 -15.13 15.01
CA ALA A 172 -16.37 -14.01 14.85
C ALA A 172 -17.38 -14.26 13.71
N SER A 173 -18.63 -13.85 13.92
CA SER A 173 -19.72 -14.06 12.94
C SER A 173 -19.73 -13.04 11.81
N THR A 174 -19.08 -11.89 11.99
CA THR A 174 -18.97 -10.81 11.00
C THR A 174 -17.60 -10.15 11.09
N PHE A 175 -17.18 -9.45 10.03
CA PHE A 175 -15.95 -8.66 10.06
C PHE A 175 -15.97 -7.60 11.18
N SER A 176 -17.11 -6.93 11.39
CA SER A 176 -17.26 -5.93 12.46
C SER A 176 -17.01 -6.52 13.85
N GLU A 177 -17.53 -7.72 14.11
CA GLU A 177 -17.27 -8.44 15.37
C GLU A 177 -15.80 -8.89 15.45
N SER A 178 -15.23 -9.32 14.33
CA SER A 178 -13.82 -9.71 14.25
C SER A 178 -12.88 -8.55 14.60
N LEU A 179 -13.21 -7.34 14.11
CA LEU A 179 -12.48 -6.11 14.42
C LEU A 179 -12.64 -5.73 15.89
N ARG A 180 -13.86 -5.79 16.43
CA ARG A 180 -14.12 -5.51 17.84
C ARG A 180 -13.32 -6.43 18.76
N TYR A 181 -13.30 -7.75 18.50
CA TYR A 181 -12.51 -8.71 19.27
C TYR A 181 -11.03 -8.35 19.27
N GLY A 182 -10.47 -8.04 18.10
CA GLY A 182 -9.07 -7.63 17.99
C GLY A 182 -8.75 -6.37 18.80
N VAL A 183 -9.61 -5.34 18.70
CA VAL A 183 -9.46 -4.07 19.43
C VAL A 183 -9.52 -4.27 20.95
N GLU A 184 -10.46 -5.08 21.43
CA GLU A 184 -10.59 -5.41 22.87
C GLU A 184 -9.36 -6.17 23.38
N VAL A 185 -8.84 -7.12 22.60
CA VAL A 185 -7.59 -7.84 22.92
C VAL A 185 -6.40 -6.89 22.93
N PHE A 186 -6.26 -5.99 21.95
CA PHE A 186 -5.17 -5.01 21.89
C PHE A 186 -5.14 -4.08 23.12
N HIS A 187 -6.29 -3.55 23.54
CA HIS A 187 -6.36 -2.70 24.74
C HIS A 187 -6.14 -3.47 26.05
N SER A 188 -6.59 -4.72 26.11
CA SER A 188 -6.31 -5.61 27.24
C SER A 188 -4.80 -5.91 27.33
N LEU A 189 -4.17 -6.22 26.21
CA LEU A 189 -2.72 -6.42 26.13
C LEU A 189 -1.95 -5.16 26.57
N LYS A 190 -2.36 -3.97 26.13
CA LYS A 190 -1.76 -2.71 26.60
C LYS A 190 -1.75 -2.60 28.13
N SER A 191 -2.86 -2.99 28.76
CA SER A 191 -3.02 -2.94 30.22
C SER A 191 -2.11 -3.97 30.90
N VAL A 192 -2.00 -5.18 30.35
CA VAL A 192 -1.07 -6.22 30.81
C VAL A 192 0.38 -5.73 30.73
N LEU A 193 0.81 -5.20 29.58
CA LEU A 193 2.16 -4.67 29.39
C LEU A 193 2.47 -3.53 30.38
N SER A 194 1.54 -2.57 30.50
CA SER A 194 1.68 -1.46 31.45
C SER A 194 1.81 -1.95 32.90
N SER A 195 1.03 -2.97 33.29
CA SER A 195 1.08 -3.54 34.64
C SER A 195 2.42 -4.21 34.96
N LYS A 196 3.12 -4.69 33.92
CA LYS A 196 4.47 -5.27 34.00
C LYS A 196 5.59 -4.22 33.86
N GLY A 197 5.24 -2.93 33.73
CA GLY A 197 6.20 -1.85 33.51
C GLY A 197 6.85 -1.87 32.12
N MET A 198 6.25 -2.57 31.15
CA MET A 198 6.77 -2.68 29.79
C MET A 198 6.34 -1.51 28.91
N ASN A 199 7.11 -1.25 27.86
CA ASN A 199 6.80 -0.21 26.88
C ASN A 199 5.50 -0.52 26.13
N THR A 200 4.66 0.50 25.94
CA THR A 200 3.40 0.43 25.17
C THR A 200 3.37 1.40 24.00
N ALA A 201 4.53 1.91 23.58
CA ALA A 201 4.70 2.54 22.29
C ALA A 201 4.44 1.53 21.16
N VAL A 202 3.99 2.05 20.03
CA VAL A 202 3.63 1.24 18.86
C VAL A 202 4.70 1.36 17.78
N GLY A 203 4.92 0.27 17.04
CA GLY A 203 5.80 0.22 15.86
C GLY A 203 5.10 0.67 14.57
N ASP A 204 5.76 0.42 13.43
CA ASP A 204 5.29 0.82 12.09
C ASP A 204 3.88 0.29 11.76
N GLU A 205 3.56 -0.93 12.22
CA GLU A 205 2.28 -1.63 11.99
C GLU A 205 1.24 -1.38 13.08
N GLY A 206 1.56 -0.60 14.12
CA GLY A 206 0.64 -0.30 15.23
C GLY A 206 0.64 -1.33 16.38
N GLY A 207 1.33 -2.46 16.24
CA GLY A 207 1.59 -3.41 17.34
C GLY A 207 2.55 -2.84 18.41
N PHE A 208 2.55 -3.40 19.61
CA PHE A 208 3.47 -2.99 20.68
C PHE A 208 4.88 -3.55 20.44
N ALA A 209 5.91 -2.82 20.87
CA ALA A 209 7.29 -3.27 20.83
C ALA A 209 7.91 -3.31 22.24
N PRO A 210 7.44 -4.20 23.15
CA PRO A 210 8.04 -4.34 24.47
C PRO A 210 9.39 -5.08 24.39
N ASP A 211 10.26 -4.82 25.36
CA ASP A 211 11.43 -5.66 25.60
C ASP A 211 10.99 -6.97 26.26
N LEU A 212 11.10 -8.08 25.53
CA LEU A 212 10.71 -9.42 25.97
C LEU A 212 11.94 -10.34 25.98
N SER A 213 12.05 -11.18 27.01
CA SER A 213 13.22 -12.02 27.23
C SER A 213 13.33 -13.20 26.26
N SER A 214 12.24 -13.55 25.58
CA SER A 214 12.20 -14.62 24.57
C SER A 214 10.98 -14.51 23.65
N ASN A 215 11.03 -15.20 22.51
CA ASN A 215 9.88 -15.34 21.61
C ASN A 215 8.70 -16.12 22.24
N GLU A 216 8.92 -16.92 23.29
CA GLU A 216 7.85 -17.62 24.02
C GLU A 216 7.13 -16.69 25.01
N GLU A 217 7.81 -15.64 25.48
CA GLU A 217 7.20 -14.62 26.32
C GLU A 217 6.28 -13.67 25.55
N ALA A 218 6.51 -13.54 24.24
CA ALA A 218 5.69 -12.77 23.30
C ALA A 218 4.37 -13.48 22.95
#